data_AF-A0A6I2M9U4-F1
#
_entry.id   AF-A0A6I2M9U4-F1
#
_cell.length_a   1.000
_cell.length_b   1.000
_cell.length_c   1.000
_cell.angle_alpha   90.00
_cell.angle_beta   90.00
_cell.angle_gamma   90.00
#
_symmetry.space_group_name_H-M   'P 1'
#
loop_
_entity.id
_entity.type
_entity.pdbx_description
1 polymer ?
#
loop_
_entity_poly.entity_id
_entity_poly.type
_entity_poly.pdbx_seq_one_letter_code
_entity_poly.pdbx_strand_id
1 'polypeptide(L)'
;MGNQEIFLYYLILILGVLFVLGAMFIFSAMYSNKDYSILNVGKSLGIFLLGVLFLAITLPSIKYMVLKEYDVVAGKCVIDIDSSARSSEASFRILDSDEIFTFRDIPALDAYGKSIPYYCEVTVTKDHMFEISYKIYDVKTRKLIITNQ
;
A
#
# COMPACT_ATOMS: atom_id res chain seq x y z
N MET A 1 -2.70 -1.97 -4.47
CA MET A 1 -1.71 -0.97 -4.92
C MET A 1 -0.60 -1.66 -5.70
N GLY A 2 -0.27 -1.14 -6.88
CA GLY A 2 0.72 -1.78 -7.76
C GLY A 2 2.14 -1.69 -7.21
N ASN A 3 3.03 -2.58 -7.66
CA ASN A 3 4.43 -2.62 -7.22
C ASN A 3 5.16 -1.27 -7.33
N GLN A 4 4.87 -0.50 -8.39
CA GLN A 4 5.44 0.83 -8.61
C GLN A 4 4.92 1.87 -7.62
N GLU A 5 3.64 1.80 -7.26
CA GLU A 5 3.01 2.72 -6.32
C GLU A 5 3.52 2.47 -4.90
N ILE A 6 3.65 1.20 -4.51
CA ILE A 6 4.24 0.79 -3.22
C ILE A 6 5.66 1.33 -3.11
N PHE A 7 6.47 1.21 -4.17
CA PHE A 7 7.83 1.76 -4.19
C PHE A 7 7.83 3.28 -4.01
N LEU A 8 6.98 4.00 -4.73
CA LEU A 8 6.87 5.46 -4.62
C LEU A 8 6.44 5.88 -3.21
N TYR A 9 5.48 5.17 -2.62
CA TYR A 9 5.01 5.40 -1.26
C TYR A 9 6.15 5.32 -0.24
N TYR A 10 6.93 4.22 -0.26
CA TYR A 10 8.08 4.06 0.65
C TYR A 10 9.18 5.08 0.38
N LEU A 11 9.39 5.46 -0.89
CA LEU A 11 10.35 6.51 -1.25
C LEU A 11 9.95 7.86 -0.63
N ILE A 12 8.68 8.27 -0.75
CA ILE A 12 8.16 9.51 -0.15
C ILE A 12 8.27 9.46 1.38
N LEU A 13 7.94 8.32 1.99
CA LEU A 13 8.07 8.11 3.43
C LEU A 13 9.52 8.32 3.90
N ILE A 14 10.48 7.67 3.23
CA ILE A 14 11.91 7.77 3.57
C ILE A 14 12.41 9.21 3.38
N LEU A 15 12.05 9.87 2.28
CA LEU A 15 12.39 11.27 2.04
C LEU A 15 11.81 12.18 3.12
N GLY A 16 10.56 11.95 3.54
CA GLY A 16 9.93 12.69 4.63
C GLY A 16 10.72 12.59 5.94
N VAL A 17 11.12 11.36 6.32
CA VAL A 17 11.97 11.13 7.51
C VAL A 17 13.32 11.83 7.37
N LEU A 18 13.99 11.69 6.22
CA LEU A 18 15.30 12.30 5.98
C LEU A 18 15.25 13.83 6.02
N PHE A 19 14.19 14.45 5.50
CA PHE A 19 14.01 15.90 5.57
C PHE A 19 13.80 16.40 7.00
N VAL A 20 13.02 15.68 7.81
CA VAL A 20 12.83 16.02 9.22
C VAL A 20 14.15 15.91 10.00
N LEU A 21 14.86 14.78 9.86
CA LEU A 21 16.14 14.57 10.53
C LEU A 21 17.22 15.55 10.06
N GLY A 22 17.29 15.80 8.75
CA GLY A 22 18.20 16.76 8.15
C GLY A 22 17.93 18.18 8.63
N ALA A 23 16.65 18.58 8.71
CA ALA A 23 16.29 19.88 9.27
C ALA A 23 16.69 20.00 10.75
N MET A 24 16.44 18.96 11.58
CA MET A 24 16.88 18.94 12.98
C MET A 24 18.40 19.07 13.13
N PHE A 25 19.17 18.41 12.26
CA PHE A 25 20.63 18.54 12.23
C PHE A 25 21.05 19.97 11.86
N ILE A 26 20.44 20.57 10.84
CA ILE A 26 20.72 21.96 10.43
C ILE A 26 20.37 22.94 11.54
N PHE A 27 19.22 22.77 12.21
CA PHE A 27 18.85 23.59 13.37
C PHE A 27 19.89 23.50 14.50
N SER A 28 20.36 22.29 14.80
CA SER A 28 21.37 22.05 15.85
C SER A 28 22.73 22.69 15.50
N ALA A 29 23.13 22.62 14.23
CA ALA A 29 24.34 23.25 13.73
C ALA A 29 24.25 24.77 13.75
N MET A 30 23.12 25.35 13.34
CA MET A 30 22.88 26.80 13.42
C MET A 30 22.94 27.31 14.86
N TYR A 31 22.33 26.56 15.80
CA TYR A 31 22.36 26.91 17.22
C TYR A 31 23.79 26.92 17.78
N SER A 32 24.59 25.91 17.45
CA SER A 32 25.98 25.79 17.90
C SER A 32 26.88 26.89 17.33
N ASN A 33 26.71 27.22 16.05
CA ASN A 33 27.51 28.23 15.36
C ASN A 33 27.01 29.67 15.57
N LYS A 34 25.90 29.86 16.28
CA LYS A 34 25.19 31.15 16.45
C LYS A 34 24.86 31.85 15.12
N ASP A 35 24.64 31.07 14.06
CA ASP A 35 24.33 31.58 12.72
C ASP A 35 22.81 31.64 12.53
N TYR A 36 22.23 32.75 12.97
CA TYR A 36 20.78 32.98 13.00
C TYR A 36 20.30 33.88 11.85
N SER A 37 20.91 33.79 10.67
CA SER A 37 20.40 34.51 9.51
C SER A 37 18.96 34.10 9.19
N ILE A 38 18.06 35.08 9.02
CA ILE A 38 16.63 34.86 8.70
C ILE A 38 16.47 33.92 7.50
N LEU A 39 17.39 34.02 6.53
CA LEU A 39 17.37 33.23 5.31
C LEU A 39 17.70 31.74 5.57
N ASN A 40 18.62 31.46 6.50
CA ASN A 40 18.99 30.10 6.90
C ASN A 40 17.89 29.45 7.74
N VAL A 41 17.31 30.22 8.68
CA VAL A 41 16.17 29.79 9.49
C VAL A 41 14.97 29.48 8.60
N GLY A 42 14.65 30.36 7.66
CA GLY A 42 13.54 30.16 6.71
C GLY A 42 13.72 28.92 5.84
N LYS A 43 14.93 28.68 5.31
CA LYS A 43 15.23 27.45 4.53
C LYS A 43 15.09 26.19 5.37
N SER A 44 15.63 26.18 6.59
CA SER A 44 15.56 25.04 7.49
C SER A 44 14.12 24.72 7.88
N LEU A 45 13.32 25.75 8.18
CA LEU A 45 11.89 25.60 8.46
C LEU A 45 11.13 25.08 7.24
N GLY A 46 11.45 25.56 6.03
CA GLY A 46 10.86 25.07 4.79
C GLY A 46 11.12 23.58 4.56
N ILE A 47 12.36 23.12 4.74
CA ILE A 47 12.73 21.70 4.62
C ILE A 47 12.00 20.87 5.68
N PHE A 48 11.92 21.36 6.92
CA PHE A 48 11.18 20.70 7.99
C PHE A 48 9.70 20.53 7.65
N LEU A 49 9.03 21.60 7.23
CA LEU A 49 7.61 21.56 6.86
C LEU A 49 7.36 20.66 5.66
N LEU A 50 8.27 20.64 4.67
CA LEU A 50 8.18 19.73 3.53
C LEU A 50 8.30 18.26 3.97
N GLY A 51 9.22 17.95 4.88
CA GLY A 51 9.34 16.62 5.48
C GLY A 51 8.08 16.21 6.24
N VAL A 52 7.53 17.11 7.07
CA VAL A 52 6.27 16.88 7.79
C VAL A 52 5.11 16.65 6.83
N LEU A 53 5.04 17.38 5.71
CA LEU A 53 4.00 17.19 4.70
C LEU A 53 4.06 15.79 4.07
N PHE A 54 5.24 15.32 3.69
CA PHE A 54 5.43 13.97 3.15
C PHE A 54 5.05 12.89 4.17
N LEU A 55 5.39 13.09 5.44
CA LEU A 55 4.96 12.19 6.51
C LEU A 55 3.45 12.24 6.73
N ALA A 56 2.82 13.42 6.70
CA ALA A 56 1.39 13.56 6.91
C ALA A 56 0.56 12.82 5.86
N ILE A 57 1.05 12.74 4.62
CA ILE A 57 0.39 12.01 3.53
C ILE A 57 0.57 10.50 3.69
N THR A 58 1.73 10.04 4.17
CA THR A 58 2.05 8.61 4.25
C THR A 58 1.61 7.96 5.57
N LEU A 59 1.63 8.69 6.68
CA LEU A 59 1.32 8.17 8.02
C LEU A 59 -0.07 7.51 8.18
N PRO A 60 -1.17 8.01 7.58
CA PRO A 60 -2.49 7.38 7.72
C PRO A 60 -2.49 5.91 7.30
N SER A 61 -1.85 5.58 6.17
CA SER A 61 -1.82 4.20 5.67
C SER A 61 -0.99 3.28 6.56
N ILE A 62 0.17 3.76 7.06
CA ILE A 62 0.96 3.02 8.07
C ILE A 62 0.16 2.79 9.34
N LYS A 63 -0.60 3.80 9.80
CA LYS A 63 -1.46 3.67 10.98
C LYS A 63 -2.44 2.51 10.80
N TYR A 64 -3.11 2.42 9.65
CA TYR A 64 -4.06 1.33 9.40
C TYR A 64 -3.39 -0.05 9.37
N MET A 65 -2.19 -0.16 8.81
CA MET A 65 -1.43 -1.41 8.85
C MET A 65 -1.00 -1.81 10.27
N VAL A 66 -0.45 -0.86 11.05
CA VAL A 66 0.09 -1.12 12.40
C VAL A 66 -1.01 -1.41 13.41
N LEU A 67 -2.12 -0.66 13.35
CA LEU A 67 -3.28 -0.86 14.23
C LEU A 67 -4.17 -2.02 13.78
N LYS A 68 -3.85 -2.66 12.65
CA LYS A 68 -4.67 -3.73 12.03
C LYS A 68 -6.10 -3.29 11.77
N GLU A 69 -6.28 -2.03 11.40
CA GLU A 69 -7.57 -1.48 10.98
C GLU A 69 -7.81 -1.84 9.52
N TYR A 70 -8.42 -3.00 9.32
CA TYR A 70 -8.71 -3.55 8.00
C TYR A 70 -10.19 -3.44 7.66
N ASP A 71 -10.47 -3.41 6.37
CA ASP A 71 -11.79 -3.50 5.77
C ASP A 71 -11.86 -4.76 4.89
N VAL A 72 -13.06 -5.30 4.69
CA VAL A 72 -13.27 -6.51 3.89
C VAL A 72 -14.17 -6.18 2.71
N VAL A 73 -13.59 -6.27 1.51
CA VAL A 73 -14.31 -6.15 0.26
C VAL A 73 -14.73 -7.54 -0.19
N ALA A 74 -16.04 -7.81 -0.21
CA ALA A 74 -16.60 -9.11 -0.56
C ALA A 74 -17.56 -9.00 -1.74
N GLY A 75 -17.40 -9.86 -2.74
CA GLY A 75 -18.20 -9.78 -3.96
C GLY A 75 -17.90 -10.87 -4.98
N LYS A 76 -18.66 -10.86 -6.08
CA LYS A 76 -18.28 -11.70 -7.24
C LYS A 76 -17.02 -11.14 -7.86
N CYS A 77 -16.07 -12.00 -8.19
CA CYS A 77 -14.76 -11.59 -8.67
C CYS A 77 -14.32 -12.42 -9.88
N VAL A 78 -13.53 -11.83 -10.75
CA VAL A 78 -12.79 -12.54 -11.81
C VAL A 78 -11.31 -12.47 -11.49
N ILE A 79 -10.62 -13.60 -11.60
CA ILE A 79 -9.19 -13.71 -11.31
C ILE A 79 -8.45 -13.87 -12.63
N ASP A 80 -7.63 -12.87 -12.96
CA ASP A 80 -6.75 -12.87 -14.11
C ASP A 80 -5.33 -13.22 -13.67
N ILE A 81 -4.83 -14.36 -14.14
CA ILE A 81 -3.46 -14.81 -13.86
C ILE A 81 -2.55 -14.34 -14.98
N ASP A 82 -1.56 -13.52 -14.66
CA ASP A 82 -0.49 -13.13 -15.55
C ASP A 82 0.75 -13.98 -15.23
N SER A 83 0.88 -15.10 -15.94
CA SER A 83 2.01 -16.02 -15.77
C SER A 83 3.18 -15.56 -16.64
N SER A 84 4.00 -14.65 -16.12
CA SER A 84 5.33 -14.40 -16.68
C SER A 84 6.33 -15.42 -16.08
N ALA A 85 7.31 -15.88 -16.86
CA ALA A 85 8.22 -17.00 -16.52
C ALA A 85 9.08 -16.82 -15.24
N ARG A 86 8.94 -15.73 -14.50
CA ARG A 86 9.68 -15.44 -13.25
C ARG A 86 8.80 -15.16 -12.02
N SER A 87 7.50 -14.91 -12.17
CA SER A 87 6.56 -14.74 -11.05
C SER A 87 5.10 -14.84 -11.54
N SER A 88 4.27 -15.60 -10.84
CA SER A 88 2.82 -15.58 -11.04
C SER A 88 2.21 -14.44 -10.22
N GLU A 89 1.77 -13.39 -10.91
CA GLU A 89 0.95 -12.34 -10.32
C GLU A 89 -0.49 -12.57 -10.76
N ALA A 90 -1.44 -12.29 -9.89
CA ALA A 90 -2.83 -12.38 -10.28
C ALA A 90 -3.65 -11.23 -9.72
N SER A 91 -4.57 -10.78 -10.57
CA SER A 91 -5.42 -9.64 -10.36
C SER A 91 -6.85 -10.11 -10.13
N PHE A 92 -7.41 -9.70 -9.01
CA PHE A 92 -8.78 -9.96 -8.59
C PHE A 92 -9.60 -8.72 -8.92
N ARG A 93 -10.48 -8.81 -9.92
CA ARG A 93 -11.42 -7.74 -10.21
C ARG A 93 -12.77 -8.06 -9.57
N ILE A 94 -13.18 -7.27 -8.59
CA ILE A 94 -14.51 -7.34 -7.98
C ILE A 94 -15.51 -6.71 -8.96
N LEU A 95 -16.49 -7.49 -9.40
CA LEU A 95 -17.46 -7.08 -10.42
C LEU A 95 -18.44 -6.01 -9.92
N ASP A 96 -18.71 -5.98 -8.62
CA ASP A 96 -19.70 -5.08 -8.03
C ASP A 96 -19.14 -3.67 -7.79
N SER A 97 -17.84 -3.56 -7.48
CA SER A 97 -17.15 -2.28 -7.21
C SER A 97 -16.17 -1.84 -8.31
N ASP A 98 -15.87 -2.70 -9.28
CA ASP A 98 -14.80 -2.54 -10.29
C ASP A 98 -13.40 -2.36 -9.66
N GLU A 99 -13.24 -2.72 -8.39
CA GLU A 99 -11.95 -2.67 -7.70
C GLU A 99 -11.06 -3.84 -8.13
N ILE A 100 -9.78 -3.53 -8.32
CA ILE A 100 -8.76 -4.50 -8.74
C ILE A 100 -7.72 -4.63 -7.63
N PHE A 101 -7.56 -5.85 -7.13
CA PHE A 101 -6.58 -6.19 -6.10
C PHE A 101 -5.53 -7.15 -6.66
N THR A 102 -4.25 -6.89 -6.40
CA THR A 102 -3.17 -7.67 -7.00
C THR A 102 -2.39 -8.44 -5.94
N PHE A 103 -2.16 -9.73 -6.17
CA PHE A 103 -1.41 -10.59 -5.27
C PHE A 103 -0.28 -11.30 -5.99
N ARG A 104 0.89 -11.33 -5.35
CA ARG A 104 2.02 -12.17 -5.74
C ARG A 104 1.81 -13.55 -5.14
N ASP A 105 1.86 -14.58 -5.98
CA ASP A 105 1.62 -15.99 -5.64
C ASP A 105 0.14 -16.36 -5.43
N ILE A 106 -0.44 -16.92 -6.49
CA ILE A 106 -1.69 -17.68 -6.39
C ILE A 106 -1.41 -19.10 -6.88
N PRO A 107 -1.80 -20.15 -6.11
CA PRO A 107 -1.71 -21.52 -6.59
C PRO A 107 -2.55 -21.69 -7.86
N ALA A 108 -2.14 -22.61 -8.73
CA ALA A 108 -2.87 -22.91 -9.96
C ALA A 108 -4.34 -23.23 -9.63
N LEU A 109 -5.26 -22.35 -10.04
CA LEU A 109 -6.69 -22.63 -9.97
C LEU A 109 -7.03 -23.65 -11.07
N ASP A 110 -6.79 -24.93 -10.79
CA ASP A 110 -6.99 -26.03 -11.75
C ASP A 110 -8.47 -26.26 -12.13
N ALA A 111 -9.44 -25.64 -11.42
CA ALA A 111 -10.86 -25.97 -11.55
C ALA A 111 -11.65 -25.11 -12.56
N TYR A 112 -11.24 -23.87 -12.81
CA TYR A 112 -11.97 -22.99 -13.73
C TYR A 112 -10.99 -22.11 -14.50
N GLY A 113 -10.96 -22.27 -15.82
CA GLY A 113 -10.09 -21.50 -16.71
C GLY A 113 -10.29 -19.98 -16.61
N LYS A 114 -9.38 -19.23 -17.24
CA LYS A 114 -9.43 -17.76 -17.35
C LYS A 114 -10.86 -17.28 -17.57
N SER A 115 -11.32 -16.33 -16.74
CA SER A 115 -12.60 -15.60 -16.87
C SER A 115 -13.87 -16.19 -16.22
N ILE A 116 -13.76 -17.17 -15.32
CA ILE A 116 -14.95 -17.67 -14.59
C ILE A 116 -15.13 -16.91 -13.25
N PRO A 117 -16.35 -16.43 -12.94
CA PRO A 117 -16.58 -15.66 -11.72
C PRO A 117 -16.56 -16.56 -10.47
N TYR A 118 -15.73 -16.18 -9.51
CA TYR A 118 -15.70 -16.71 -8.16
C TYR A 118 -16.42 -15.77 -7.20
N TYR A 119 -16.47 -16.15 -5.93
CA TYR A 119 -16.72 -15.18 -4.86
C TYR A 119 -15.43 -14.95 -4.08
N CYS A 120 -15.05 -13.69 -3.93
CA CYS A 120 -13.84 -13.30 -3.23
C CYS A 120 -14.18 -12.46 -2.01
N GLU A 121 -13.40 -12.67 -0.95
CA GLU A 121 -13.28 -11.74 0.17
C GLU A 121 -11.83 -11.27 0.20
N VAL A 122 -11.61 -9.99 -0.05
CA VAL A 122 -10.29 -9.37 0.00
C VAL A 122 -10.23 -8.49 1.24
N THR A 123 -9.25 -8.76 2.10
CA THR A 123 -8.97 -7.93 3.27
C THR A 123 -7.96 -6.87 2.87
N VAL A 124 -8.31 -5.61 3.07
CA VAL A 124 -7.50 -4.44 2.71
C VAL A 124 -7.36 -3.51 3.91
N THR A 125 -6.43 -2.57 3.87
CA THR A 125 -6.43 -1.45 4.84
C THR A 125 -7.68 -0.60 4.68
N LYS A 126 -8.10 0.10 5.75
CA LYS A 126 -9.28 0.98 5.72
C LYS A 126 -9.30 2.05 4.62
N ASP A 127 -8.13 2.50 4.19
CA ASP A 127 -7.95 3.44 3.07
C ASP A 127 -7.85 2.74 1.71
N HIS A 128 -8.01 1.42 1.67
CA HIS A 128 -7.98 0.54 0.49
C HIS A 128 -6.65 0.60 -0.27
N MET A 129 -5.59 1.10 0.38
CA MET A 129 -4.26 1.27 -0.23
C MET A 129 -3.45 -0.03 -0.22
N PHE A 130 -3.62 -0.90 0.77
CA PHE A 130 -2.80 -2.12 0.88
C PHE A 130 -3.67 -3.37 0.94
N GLU A 131 -3.38 -4.31 0.05
CA GLU A 131 -3.91 -5.67 0.09
C GLU A 131 -3.24 -6.48 1.19
N ILE A 132 -4.04 -7.02 2.12
CA ILE A 132 -3.54 -7.79 3.28
C ILE A 132 -3.67 -9.29 3.02
N SER A 133 -4.86 -9.74 2.63
CA SER A 133 -5.13 -11.16 2.41
C SER A 133 -6.35 -11.36 1.52
N TYR A 134 -6.53 -12.58 1.03
CA TYR A 134 -7.69 -12.92 0.23
C TYR A 134 -8.22 -14.31 0.58
N LYS A 135 -9.52 -14.50 0.35
CA LYS A 135 -10.21 -15.79 0.36
C LYS A 135 -11.02 -15.93 -0.91
N ILE A 136 -10.91 -17.08 -1.55
CA ILE A 136 -11.65 -17.46 -2.75
C ILE A 136 -12.62 -18.56 -2.37
N TYR A 137 -13.88 -18.39 -2.77
CA TYR A 137 -14.96 -19.32 -2.55
C TYR A 137 -15.60 -19.72 -3.88
N ASP A 138 -16.15 -20.93 -3.91
CA ASP A 138 -16.99 -21.39 -5.01
C ASP A 138 -18.27 -20.56 -5.08
N VAL A 139 -18.58 -20.06 -6.28
CA VAL A 139 -19.70 -19.13 -6.49
C VAL A 139 -21.07 -19.74 -6.18
N LYS A 140 -21.23 -21.06 -6.36
CA LYS A 140 -22.51 -21.77 -6.19
C LYS A 140 -22.68 -22.34 -4.79
N THR A 141 -21.64 -22.97 -4.27
CA THR A 141 -21.67 -23.72 -3.00
C THR A 141 -21.16 -22.92 -1.82
N ARG A 142 -20.54 -21.75 -2.04
CA ARG A 142 -19.89 -20.93 -1.01
C ARG A 142 -18.82 -21.67 -0.21
N LYS A 143 -18.33 -22.80 -0.72
CA LYS A 143 -17.22 -23.53 -0.09
C LYS A 143 -15.92 -22.79 -0.32
N LEU A 144 -15.12 -22.65 0.73
CA LEU A 144 -13.79 -22.07 0.67
C LEU A 144 -12.92 -22.94 -0.25
N ILE A 145 -12.29 -22.31 -1.24
CA ILE A 145 -11.37 -22.96 -2.19
C ILE A 145 -9.94 -22.69 -1.74
N ILE A 146 -9.57 -21.41 -1.64
CA ILE A 146 -8.21 -20.96 -1.30
C ILE A 146 -8.31 -19.82 -0.31
N THR A 147 -7.35 -19.75 0.60
CA THR A 147 -7.09 -18.58 1.44
C THR A 147 -5.60 -18.30 1.38
N ASN A 148 -5.24 -17.02 1.32
CA ASN A 148 -3.90 -16.54 1.58
C ASN A 148 -3.91 -15.86 2.96
N GLN A 149 -2.90 -16.11 3.78
CA GLN A 149 -2.86 -15.67 5.17
C GLN A 149 -1.50 -15.06 5.52
#